data_AF-A0A0M2PE61-F1
#
_entry.id   AF-A0A0M2PE61-F1
#
_cell.length_a   1.000
_cell.length_b   1.000
_cell.length_c   1.000
_cell.angle_alpha   90.00
_cell.angle_beta   90.00
_cell.angle_gamma   90.00
#
_symmetry.space_group_name_H-M   'P 1'
#
loop_
_entity.id
_entity.type
_entity.pdbx_description
1 polymer ?
#
loop_
_entity_poly.entity_id
_entity_poly.type
_entity_poly.pdbx_seq_one_letter_code
_entity_poly.pdbx_strand_id
1 'polypeptide(L)'
;MQHKQALLVSLLLLIIIGYHLLAVNPVHADTTKIEELVPNDYQENQFKKNNELLHDESLTNKRSNIPEEVKDLTFEREKQSQDDIVKSSLFLSETSDNNTIKAKALELQLFTNVGEKALNLAEEDESSSSNLSLTIFIWALVGVCSLLLIVVLFVWGTSQNKAKNPQF
;
A
#
# COMPACT_ATOMS: atom_id res chain seq x y z
N MET A 1 10.31 -0.79 -53.29
CA MET A 1 11.35 -0.67 -52.24
C MET A 1 10.77 -0.59 -50.83
N GLN A 2 9.74 0.22 -50.56
CA GLN A 2 9.22 0.43 -49.19
C GLN A 2 8.68 -0.83 -48.48
N HIS A 3 8.02 -1.76 -49.20
CA HIS A 3 7.51 -3.00 -48.59
C HIS A 3 8.63 -3.97 -48.14
N LYS A 4 9.75 -4.00 -48.88
CA LYS A 4 10.93 -4.81 -48.51
C LYS A 4 11.68 -4.18 -47.33
N GLN A 5 11.74 -2.85 -47.27
CA GLN A 5 12.34 -2.13 -46.14
C GLN A 5 11.50 -2.22 -44.87
N ALA A 6 10.17 -2.13 -44.95
CA ALA A 6 9.29 -2.33 -43.80
C ALA A 6 9.39 -3.76 -43.23
N LEU A 7 9.51 -4.76 -44.10
CA LEU A 7 9.69 -6.16 -43.69
C LEU A 7 11.06 -6.39 -43.03
N LEU A 8 12.13 -5.77 -43.56
CA LEU A 8 13.45 -5.81 -42.93
C LEU A 8 13.47 -5.12 -41.56
N VAL A 9 12.83 -3.96 -41.42
CA VAL A 9 12.73 -3.25 -40.13
C VAL A 9 11.92 -4.05 -39.12
N SER A 10 10.81 -4.66 -39.55
CA SER A 10 9.99 -5.54 -38.70
C SER A 10 10.75 -6.79 -38.24
N LEU A 11 11.55 -7.39 -39.13
CA LEU A 11 12.40 -8.53 -38.79
C LEU A 11 13.47 -8.14 -37.76
N LEU A 12 14.08 -6.97 -37.94
CA LEU A 12 15.13 -6.47 -37.05
C LEU A 12 14.56 -6.15 -35.65
N LEU A 13 13.36 -5.56 -35.58
CA LEU A 13 12.64 -5.33 -34.32
C LEU A 13 12.31 -6.65 -33.60
N LEU A 14 11.87 -7.68 -34.34
CA LEU A 14 11.53 -8.98 -33.75
C LEU A 14 12.77 -9.69 -33.19
N ILE A 15 13.93 -9.54 -33.84
CA ILE A 15 15.21 -10.07 -33.33
C ILE A 15 15.63 -9.35 -32.05
N ILE A 16 15.49 -8.02 -31.97
CA ILE A 16 15.83 -7.25 -30.76
C ILE A 16 14.92 -7.63 -29.59
N ILE A 17 13.61 -7.75 -29.83
CA ILE A 17 12.64 -8.17 -28.81
C ILE A 17 12.94 -9.61 -28.35
N GLY A 18 13.24 -10.52 -29.29
CA GLY A 18 13.64 -11.89 -28.96
C GLY A 18 14.91 -11.94 -28.11
N TYR A 19 15.91 -11.10 -28.42
CA TYR A 19 17.14 -11.01 -27.63
C TYR A 19 16.87 -10.53 -26.20
N HIS A 20 16.03 -9.52 -26.01
CA HIS A 20 15.65 -9.05 -24.67
C HIS A 20 14.87 -10.09 -23.87
N LEU A 21 14.04 -10.90 -24.53
CA LEU A 21 13.27 -11.97 -23.88
C LEU A 21 14.16 -13.16 -23.47
N LEU A 22 15.23 -13.44 -24.22
CA LEU A 22 16.23 -14.46 -23.85
C LEU A 22 17.22 -13.98 -22.78
N ALA A 23 17.41 -12.67 -22.62
CA ALA A 23 18.36 -12.09 -21.67
C ALA A 23 17.80 -11.87 -20.25
N VAL A 24 16.60 -12.38 -19.96
CA VAL A 24 16.00 -12.29 -18.62
C VAL A 24 16.65 -13.33 -17.71
N ASN A 25 17.79 -12.98 -17.13
CA ASN A 25 18.38 -13.79 -16.07
C ASN A 25 17.59 -13.58 -14.78
N PRO A 26 16.99 -14.61 -14.18
CA PRO A 26 16.37 -14.48 -12.87
C PRO A 26 17.45 -14.09 -11.85
N VAL A 27 17.27 -12.92 -11.22
CA VAL A 27 18.11 -12.53 -10.08
C VAL A 27 17.55 -13.26 -8.87
N HIS A 28 18.23 -14.32 -8.47
CA HIS A 28 17.93 -15.02 -7.24
C HIS A 28 18.49 -14.21 -6.05
N ALA A 29 17.74 -14.17 -4.96
CA ALA A 29 18.29 -13.69 -3.70
C ALA A 29 19.51 -14.53 -3.32
N ASP A 30 20.54 -13.89 -2.77
CA ASP A 30 21.71 -14.61 -2.27
C ASP A 30 21.31 -15.46 -1.06
N THR A 31 21.04 -16.74 -1.29
CA THR A 31 20.61 -17.68 -0.26
C THR A 31 21.78 -18.35 0.46
N THR A 32 23.03 -18.04 0.09
CA THR A 32 24.21 -18.76 0.58
C THR A 32 24.46 -18.60 2.08
N LYS A 33 23.83 -17.61 2.73
CA LYS A 33 24.03 -17.30 4.17
C LYS A 33 22.75 -17.29 4.99
N ILE A 34 21.66 -17.89 4.48
CA ILE A 34 20.39 -17.95 5.23
C ILE A 34 20.56 -18.73 6.54
N GLU A 35 21.41 -19.75 6.54
CA GLU A 35 21.71 -20.57 7.72
C GLU A 35 22.56 -19.84 8.78
N GLU A 36 23.19 -18.71 8.42
CA GLU A 36 24.01 -17.89 9.33
C GLU A 36 23.21 -16.73 9.96
N LEU A 37 21.93 -16.56 9.61
CA LEU A 37 21.08 -15.50 10.14
C LEU A 37 20.71 -15.81 11.59
N VAL A 38 21.22 -15.01 12.53
CA VAL A 38 20.81 -15.06 13.93
C VAL A 38 19.57 -14.18 14.11
N PRO A 39 18.51 -14.65 14.80
CA PRO A 39 17.35 -13.84 15.12
C PRO A 39 17.75 -12.53 15.82
N ASN A 40 17.06 -11.45 15.49
CA ASN A 40 17.26 -10.19 16.20
C ASN A 40 16.61 -10.27 17.58
N ASP A 41 17.40 -10.60 18.60
CA ASP A 41 16.93 -10.66 19.98
C ASP A 41 16.67 -9.26 20.54
N TYR A 42 15.49 -9.10 21.17
CA TYR A 42 15.13 -7.86 21.84
C TYR A 42 16.05 -7.61 23.04
N GLN A 43 16.76 -6.48 23.04
CA GLN A 43 17.51 -6.01 24.18
C GLN A 43 16.59 -5.20 25.09
N GLU A 44 16.18 -5.80 26.22
CA GLU A 44 15.40 -5.11 27.24
C GLU A 44 16.26 -4.01 27.90
N ASN A 45 15.99 -2.77 27.53
CA ASN A 45 16.62 -1.62 28.18
C ASN A 45 16.00 -1.41 29.55
N GLN A 46 16.84 -1.27 30.59
CA GLN A 46 16.35 -1.01 31.94
C GLN A 46 15.57 0.31 31.99
N PHE A 47 14.28 0.22 32.31
CA PHE A 47 13.40 1.37 32.47
C PHE A 47 13.87 2.22 33.67
N LYS A 48 14.46 3.38 33.39
CA LYS A 48 14.77 4.38 34.43
C LYS A 48 13.51 5.15 34.80
N LYS A 49 12.85 4.73 35.87
CA LYS A 49 11.68 5.41 36.45
C LYS A 49 12.10 6.73 37.10
N ASN A 50 12.14 7.83 36.33
CA ASN A 50 12.45 9.17 36.86
C ASN A 50 11.21 9.80 37.53
N ASN A 51 10.87 9.29 38.71
CA ASN A 51 9.77 9.80 39.55
C ASN A 51 10.23 10.84 40.59
N GLU A 52 11.49 11.29 40.51
CA GLU A 52 12.13 12.15 41.51
C GLU A 52 11.45 13.53 41.59
N LEU A 53 10.91 14.02 40.47
CA LEU A 53 10.12 15.26 40.39
C LEU A 53 8.70 15.15 40.99
N LEU A 54 8.19 13.96 41.25
CA LEU A 54 6.82 13.76 41.75
C LEU A 54 6.71 13.84 43.28
N HIS A 55 7.84 13.88 43.99
CA HIS A 55 7.89 13.80 45.45
C HIS A 55 8.58 15.02 46.08
N ASP A 56 8.56 16.16 45.40
CA ASP A 56 9.10 17.40 45.96
C ASP A 56 8.21 17.88 47.12
N GLU A 57 8.63 17.57 48.36
CA GLU A 57 7.94 18.00 49.59
C GLU A 57 7.77 19.53 49.68
N SER A 58 8.56 20.30 48.93
CA SER A 58 8.42 21.75 48.86
C SER A 58 7.14 22.19 48.13
N LEU A 59 6.59 21.34 47.25
CA LEU A 59 5.30 21.56 46.60
C LEU A 59 4.12 21.16 47.51
N THR A 60 4.32 20.15 48.37
CA THR A 60 3.29 19.66 49.30
C THR A 60 2.97 20.67 50.40
N ASN A 61 3.97 21.42 50.88
CA ASN A 61 3.78 22.49 51.88
C ASN A 61 3.25 23.81 51.30
N LYS A 62 3.07 23.90 49.98
CA LYS A 62 2.64 25.12 49.27
C LYS A 62 1.18 25.09 48.83
N ARG A 63 0.34 24.28 49.50
CA ARG A 63 -1.12 24.34 49.36
C ARG A 63 -1.63 25.64 50.00
N SER A 64 -1.43 26.77 49.30
CA SER A 64 -2.10 28.03 49.61
C SER A 64 -3.61 27.80 49.58
N ASN A 65 -4.32 28.43 50.51
CA ASN A 65 -5.78 28.49 50.46
C ASN A 65 -6.23 28.97 49.08
N ILE A 66 -7.24 28.28 48.53
CA ILE A 66 -7.85 28.65 47.25
C ILE A 66 -8.42 30.07 47.41
N PRO A 67 -8.05 31.03 46.55
CA PRO A 67 -8.59 32.39 46.60
C PRO A 67 -10.12 32.37 46.54
N GLU A 68 -10.79 33.23 47.30
CA GLU A 68 -12.26 33.25 47.37
C GLU A 68 -12.91 33.46 45.99
N GLU A 69 -12.22 34.19 45.10
CA GLU A 69 -12.61 34.42 43.69
C GLU A 69 -12.77 33.12 42.87
N VAL A 70 -12.04 32.05 43.24
CA VAL A 70 -12.08 30.76 42.53
C VAL A 70 -13.11 29.81 43.14
N LYS A 71 -13.64 30.12 44.34
CA LYS A 71 -14.69 29.33 44.98
C LYS A 71 -16.07 29.56 44.37
N ASP A 72 -16.27 30.73 43.76
CA ASP A 72 -17.48 31.09 43.01
C ASP A 72 -17.46 30.55 41.56
N LEU A 73 -16.40 29.87 41.11
CA LEU A 73 -16.45 29.14 39.84
C LEU A 73 -17.45 27.99 39.96
N THR A 74 -18.58 28.11 39.27
CA THR A 74 -19.50 27.00 39.09
C THR A 74 -19.05 26.15 37.90
N PHE A 75 -19.06 24.83 38.04
CA PHE A 75 -18.82 23.90 36.93
C PHE A 75 -20.09 23.63 36.12
N GLU A 76 -21.01 24.60 36.09
CA GLU A 76 -22.19 24.53 35.24
C GLU A 76 -21.73 24.59 33.79
N ARG A 77 -21.89 23.47 33.07
CA ARG A 77 -21.60 23.42 31.64
C ARG A 77 -22.55 24.37 30.92
N GLU A 78 -22.01 25.37 30.21
CA GLU A 78 -22.80 26.14 29.25
C GLU A 78 -23.53 25.21 28.30
N LYS A 79 -24.78 25.53 27.93
CA LYS A 79 -25.54 24.74 26.99
C LYS A 79 -24.72 24.54 25.72
N GLN A 80 -24.39 23.28 25.43
CA GLN A 80 -23.61 22.89 24.26
C GLN A 80 -24.18 23.57 23.01
N SER A 81 -23.32 24.27 22.27
CA SER A 81 -23.70 24.83 20.98
C SER A 81 -24.03 23.70 20.00
N GLN A 82 -24.80 23.98 18.94
CA GLN A 82 -25.06 22.96 17.90
C GLN A 82 -23.76 22.43 17.29
N ASP A 83 -22.76 23.29 17.15
CA ASP A 83 -21.45 22.92 16.60
C ASP A 83 -20.71 21.94 17.53
N ASP A 84 -20.80 22.13 18.85
CA ASP A 84 -20.23 21.22 19.83
C ASP A 84 -20.95 19.86 19.84
N ILE A 85 -22.26 19.86 19.60
CA ILE A 85 -23.05 18.63 19.47
C ILE A 85 -22.62 17.87 18.22
N VAL A 86 -22.52 18.54 17.07
CA VAL A 86 -22.08 17.92 15.81
C VAL A 86 -20.65 17.39 15.93
N LYS A 87 -19.74 18.15 16.52
CA LYS A 87 -18.35 17.73 16.73
C LYS A 87 -18.28 16.51 17.65
N SER A 88 -19.04 16.51 18.74
CA SER A 88 -19.10 15.34 19.63
C SER A 88 -19.71 14.11 18.95
N SER A 89 -20.73 14.29 18.11
CA SER A 89 -21.35 13.18 17.36
C SER A 89 -20.43 12.61 16.28
N LEU A 90 -19.62 13.42 15.62
CA LEU A 90 -18.72 12.97 14.55
C LEU A 90 -17.41 12.36 15.06
N PHE A 91 -16.89 12.85 16.19
CA PHE A 91 -15.54 12.52 16.66
C PHE A 91 -15.46 11.89 18.05
N LEU A 92 -16.52 12.01 18.87
CA LEU A 92 -16.59 11.45 20.23
C LEU A 92 -17.76 10.48 20.42
N SER A 93 -18.57 10.22 19.39
CA SER A 93 -19.55 9.15 19.48
C SER A 93 -18.79 7.83 19.58
N GLU A 94 -19.20 6.98 20.53
CA GLU A 94 -18.79 5.59 20.54
C GLU A 94 -19.35 4.95 19.27
N THR A 95 -18.56 5.02 18.19
CA THR A 95 -18.82 4.23 17.00
C THR A 95 -18.88 2.79 17.44
N SER A 96 -19.99 2.13 17.10
CA SER A 96 -20.29 0.72 17.37
C SER A 96 -19.02 -0.13 17.47
N ASP A 97 -18.97 -1.01 18.47
CA ASP A 97 -17.81 -1.86 18.79
C ASP A 97 -17.21 -2.59 17.57
N ASN A 98 -17.99 -2.73 16.48
CA ASN A 98 -17.62 -3.30 15.19
C ASN A 98 -16.50 -2.56 14.42
N ASN A 99 -16.23 -1.28 14.68
CA ASN A 99 -15.16 -0.52 14.02
C ASN A 99 -13.86 -0.45 14.83
N THR A 100 -13.82 -1.08 15.99
CA THR A 100 -12.59 -1.19 16.77
C THR A 100 -11.62 -2.18 16.10
N ILE A 101 -10.32 -1.93 16.23
CA ILE A 101 -9.27 -2.85 15.74
C ILE A 101 -9.47 -4.26 16.30
N LYS A 102 -9.94 -4.38 17.55
CA LYS A 102 -10.27 -5.65 18.18
C LYS A 102 -11.41 -6.39 17.47
N ALA A 103 -12.51 -5.70 17.16
CA ALA A 103 -13.64 -6.33 16.46
C ALA A 103 -13.29 -6.70 15.03
N LYS A 104 -12.55 -5.85 14.31
CA LYS A 104 -12.05 -6.16 12.95
C LYS A 104 -11.06 -7.32 12.93
N ALA A 105 -10.18 -7.40 13.93
CA ALA A 105 -9.25 -8.52 14.04
C ALA A 105 -9.94 -9.85 14.37
N LEU A 106 -11.03 -9.82 15.15
CA LEU A 106 -11.88 -10.99 15.40
C LEU A 106 -12.71 -11.37 14.17
N GLU A 107 -13.31 -10.40 13.48
CA GLU A 107 -14.05 -10.60 12.23
C GLU A 107 -13.17 -11.27 11.16
N LEU A 108 -11.91 -10.83 11.06
CA LEU A 108 -10.92 -11.36 10.13
C LEU A 108 -10.13 -12.56 10.69
N GLN A 109 -10.48 -13.05 11.89
CA GLN A 109 -9.86 -14.23 12.53
C GLN A 109 -8.32 -14.17 12.63
N LEU A 110 -7.74 -12.96 12.68
CA LEU A 110 -6.30 -12.76 12.59
C LEU A 110 -5.53 -13.34 13.78
N PHE A 111 -6.21 -13.54 14.92
CA PHE A 111 -5.59 -13.95 16.18
C PHE A 111 -6.38 -15.04 16.93
N THR A 112 -7.39 -15.65 16.32
CA THR A 112 -8.23 -16.66 16.97
C THR A 112 -7.60 -18.06 16.97
N ASN A 113 -6.47 -18.25 16.30
CA ASN A 113 -5.76 -19.53 16.30
C ASN A 113 -4.76 -19.60 17.48
N VAL A 114 -5.28 -19.92 18.66
CA VAL A 114 -4.48 -20.46 19.76
C VAL A 114 -4.48 -21.98 19.61
N GLY A 115 -3.61 -22.47 18.74
CA GLY A 115 -3.43 -23.90 18.52
C GLY A 115 -2.08 -24.17 17.88
N GLU A 116 -1.27 -24.98 18.57
CA GLU A 116 0.08 -25.47 18.24
C GLU A 116 0.20 -26.19 16.88
N LYS A 117 -0.22 -25.58 15.78
CA LYS A 117 -0.13 -26.15 14.43
C LYS A 117 0.32 -25.17 13.34
N ALA A 118 0.85 -24.01 13.70
CA ALA A 118 1.38 -23.06 12.72
C ALA A 118 2.82 -23.35 12.26
N LEU A 119 3.25 -24.62 12.24
CA LEU A 119 4.56 -25.00 11.68
C LEU A 119 4.51 -26.08 10.60
N ASN A 120 3.35 -26.70 10.34
CA ASN A 120 3.21 -27.65 9.23
C ASN A 120 1.76 -27.61 8.72
N LEU A 121 1.58 -27.32 7.43
CA LEU A 121 0.32 -27.12 6.69
C LEU A 121 -0.25 -25.70 6.76
N ALA A 122 0.38 -24.81 6.00
CA ALA A 122 -0.33 -24.00 5.02
C ALA A 122 0.67 -23.67 3.90
N GLU A 123 0.84 -24.58 2.95
CA GLU A 123 0.96 -24.13 1.56
C GLU A 123 -0.39 -23.47 1.23
N GLU A 124 -0.61 -22.25 1.72
CA GLU A 124 -1.68 -21.39 1.26
C GLU A 124 -1.02 -20.31 0.44
N ASP A 125 -1.16 -20.48 -0.86
CA ASP A 125 -1.41 -19.43 -1.83
C ASP A 125 -0.93 -18.05 -1.38
N GLU A 126 0.39 -17.89 -1.50
CA GLU A 126 1.01 -16.58 -1.47
C GLU A 126 0.20 -15.68 -2.40
N SER A 127 -0.25 -14.55 -1.87
CA SER A 127 -1.09 -13.56 -2.53
C SER A 127 -0.46 -13.09 -3.85
N SER A 128 -0.64 -13.88 -4.91
CA SER A 128 -0.19 -13.61 -6.28
C SER A 128 -1.19 -12.72 -7.02
N SER A 129 -2.21 -12.24 -6.31
CA SER A 129 -3.34 -11.48 -6.87
C SER A 129 -2.95 -10.07 -7.35
N SER A 130 -1.89 -9.45 -6.82
CA SER A 130 -1.48 -8.11 -7.25
C SER A 130 -0.64 -8.09 -8.53
N ASN A 131 0.23 -9.09 -8.76
CA ASN A 131 1.13 -9.12 -9.92
C ASN A 131 0.45 -9.66 -11.18
N LEU A 132 -0.46 -10.63 -11.06
CA LEU A 132 -1.23 -11.16 -12.18
C LEU A 132 -2.17 -10.10 -12.77
N SER A 133 -2.85 -9.31 -11.91
CA SER A 133 -3.77 -8.25 -12.36
C SER A 133 -3.04 -7.15 -13.16
N LEU A 134 -1.89 -6.68 -12.67
CA LEU A 134 -1.05 -5.71 -13.38
C LEU A 134 -0.48 -6.26 -14.68
N THR A 135 0.00 -7.51 -14.68
CA THR A 135 0.57 -8.15 -15.87
C THR A 135 -0.47 -8.32 -16.98
N ILE A 136 -1.70 -8.72 -16.63
CA ILE A 136 -2.82 -8.84 -17.58
C ILE A 136 -3.19 -7.47 -18.15
N PHE A 137 -3.23 -6.43 -17.32
CA PHE A 137 -3.52 -5.07 -17.77
C PHE A 137 -2.45 -4.54 -18.74
N ILE A 138 -1.18 -4.77 -18.45
CA ILE A 138 -0.05 -4.38 -19.32
C ILE A 138 -0.16 -5.08 -20.68
N TRP A 139 -0.40 -6.40 -20.69
CA TRP A 139 -0.55 -7.16 -21.93
C TRP A 139 -1.78 -6.75 -22.74
N ALA A 140 -2.90 -6.44 -22.07
CA ALA A 140 -4.09 -5.91 -22.73
C ALA A 140 -3.81 -4.55 -23.39
N LEU A 141 -3.12 -3.64 -22.70
CA LEU A 141 -2.73 -2.33 -23.23
C LEU A 141 -1.81 -2.47 -24.45
N VAL A 142 -0.80 -3.33 -24.36
CA VAL A 142 0.13 -3.62 -25.47
C VAL A 142 -0.64 -4.17 -26.69
N GLY A 143 -1.58 -5.09 -26.46
CA GLY A 143 -2.43 -5.64 -27.52
C GLY A 143 -3.25 -4.56 -28.25
N VAL A 144 -3.88 -3.66 -27.49
CA VAL A 144 -4.67 -2.55 -28.04
C VAL A 144 -3.78 -1.57 -28.82
N CYS A 145 -2.63 -1.17 -28.27
CA CYS A 145 -1.69 -0.30 -28.95
C CYS A 145 -1.17 -0.92 -30.26
N SER A 146 -0.89 -2.22 -30.26
CA SER A 146 -0.42 -2.94 -31.44
C SER A 146 -1.49 -3.01 -32.54
N LEU A 147 -2.75 -3.28 -32.17
CA LEU A 147 -3.89 -3.25 -33.10
C LEU A 147 -4.09 -1.86 -33.73
N LEU A 148 -4.03 -0.79 -32.93
CA LEU A 148 -4.16 0.58 -33.44
C LEU A 148 -3.04 0.92 -34.42
N LEU A 149 -1.79 0.53 -34.13
CA LEU A 149 -0.68 0.73 -35.06
C LEU A 149 -0.89 0.00 -36.39
N ILE A 150 -1.38 -1.24 -36.35
CA ILE A 150 -1.69 -2.01 -37.58
C ILE A 150 -2.75 -1.29 -38.42
N VAL A 151 -3.81 -0.79 -37.80
CA VAL A 151 -4.87 -0.04 -38.50
C VAL A 151 -4.30 1.23 -39.14
N VAL A 152 -3.50 2.01 -38.40
CA VAL A 152 -2.87 3.23 -38.93
C VAL A 152 -1.94 2.91 -40.10
N LEU A 153 -1.12 1.86 -40.00
CA LEU A 153 -0.25 1.43 -41.08
C LEU A 153 -1.03 0.93 -42.30
N PHE A 154 -2.16 0.25 -42.09
CA PHE A 154 -3.02 -0.21 -43.19
C PHE A 154 -3.71 0.95 -43.90
N VAL A 155 -4.25 1.92 -43.17
CA VAL A 155 -4.87 3.14 -43.73
C VAL A 155 -3.82 3.98 -44.45
N TRP A 156 -2.62 4.12 -43.88
CA TRP A 156 -1.53 4.83 -44.55
C TRP A 156 -1.05 4.09 -45.80
N GLY A 157 -0.86 2.77 -45.74
CA GLY A 157 -0.47 1.96 -46.89
C GLY A 157 -1.49 2.03 -48.05
N THR A 158 -2.78 1.97 -47.74
CA THR A 158 -3.85 2.11 -48.74
C THR A 158 -3.95 3.53 -49.30
N SER A 159 -3.69 4.55 -48.48
CA SER A 159 -3.60 5.97 -48.91
C SER A 159 -2.44 6.20 -49.90
N GLN A 160 -1.26 5.64 -49.62
CA GLN A 160 -0.10 5.74 -50.52
C GLN A 160 -0.31 4.96 -51.83
N ASN A 161 -1.06 3.86 -51.81
CA ASN A 161 -1.42 3.12 -53.01
C ASN A 161 -2.39 3.90 -53.92
N LYS A 162 -3.32 4.69 -53.34
CA LYS A 162 -4.17 5.61 -54.11
C LYS A 162 -3.37 6.76 -54.73
N ALA A 163 -2.34 7.26 -54.05
CA ALA A 163 -1.48 8.32 -54.58
C ALA A 163 -0.55 7.86 -55.72
N LYS A 164 -0.23 6.55 -55.80
CA LYS A 164 0.64 5.99 -56.86
C LYS A 164 -0.07 5.55 -58.13
N ASN A 165 -1.38 5.35 -58.09
CA ASN A 165 -2.20 5.07 -59.28
C ASN A 165 -3.29 6.14 -59.42
N PRO A 166 -2.94 7.37 -59.86
CA PRO A 166 -3.95 8.26 -60.39
C PRO A 166 -4.47 7.63 -61.69
N GLN A 167 -5.70 7.13 -61.66
CA GLN A 167 -6.41 6.69 -62.86
C GLN A 167 -6.52 7.88 -63.83
N PHE A 168 -5.67 7.85 -64.86
CA PHE A 168 -5.90 8.37 -66.21
C PHE A 168 -5.16 7.45 -67.18
#